data_AF-A0A2E7JFG7-F1
#
_entry.id   AF-A0A2E7JFG7-F1
#
_cell.length_a   1.000
_cell.length_b   1.000
_cell.length_c   1.000
_cell.angle_alpha   90.00
_cell.angle_beta   90.00
_cell.angle_gamma   90.00
#
_symmetry.space_group_name_H-M   'P 1'
#
loop_
_entity.id
_entity.type
_entity.pdbx_description
1 polymer ?
#
loop_
_entity_poly.entity_id
_entity_poly.type
_entity_poly.pdbx_seq_one_letter_code
_entity_poly.pdbx_strand_id
1 'polypeptide(L)'
;MTEHMNHQPHDDEIDLFDLIDDIRDKWYWLLGSLVVGVALAIAYAMTATPQYQTEATITEAAPSELLPFNQPALRNKLTLAASFKGTQGQGAGDEPVTLTDEAVFELDAESAFASARSVLRSASTRKAFYNFLLSQANDELLALISSPMLTDEQNLANFLKRFSFNDPGKNDSDTYLVIKFELHSSAELSRDVLNNYIAYALILHEERLKNEFERKVHAELELYQTWVDNFRRVYESEKARQIARLEEAAQIAASIGQKKPFYNTNDVVVSSEPPLYMMGEQALRQEAELLRKRSDSASEDIFVSGLSMLKNYISTLESIEVDWSNVELVELDQPALLPLKPAKPRKLLVIALGAVGGIMFGLLAALIAAASARHLRRNERNPLHF
;
A
#
# COMPACT_ATOMS: atom_id res chain seq x y z
N MET A 1 57.55 65.08 36.70
CA MET A 1 56.73 63.84 36.68
C MET A 1 55.30 64.29 36.87
N THR A 2 54.43 64.31 35.88
CA THR A 2 54.24 63.36 34.77
C THR A 2 53.81 64.09 33.49
N GLU A 3 54.40 63.70 32.36
CA GLU A 3 53.94 64.01 31.01
C GLU A 3 52.48 63.55 30.83
N HIS A 4 51.65 64.41 30.26
CA HIS A 4 50.49 63.96 29.50
C HIS A 4 50.84 64.14 28.03
N MET A 5 51.43 63.08 27.46
CA MET A 5 51.51 62.91 26.02
C MET A 5 50.09 62.83 25.46
N ASN A 6 49.71 63.84 24.68
CA ASN A 6 48.49 63.80 23.89
C ASN A 6 48.73 62.85 22.71
N HIS A 7 48.47 61.57 22.90
CA HIS A 7 48.31 60.63 21.79
C HIS A 7 47.02 61.01 21.07
N GLN A 8 47.14 61.64 19.90
CA GLN A 8 46.08 61.56 18.89
C GLN A 8 45.99 60.09 18.46
N PRO A 9 44.85 59.41 18.64
CA PRO A 9 44.61 58.16 17.93
C PRO A 9 44.59 58.52 16.44
N HIS A 10 45.44 57.87 15.64
CA HIS A 10 45.12 57.72 14.22
C HIS A 10 43.90 56.81 14.19
N ASP A 11 42.72 57.40 14.02
CA ASP A 11 41.54 56.68 13.63
C ASP A 11 41.80 56.17 12.20
N ASP A 12 42.31 54.94 12.09
CA ASP A 12 42.22 54.11 10.89
C ASP A 12 40.73 53.74 10.68
N GLU A 13 39.86 54.74 10.50
CA GLU A 13 38.49 54.54 10.04
C GLU A 13 38.54 54.24 8.55
N ILE A 14 38.14 53.02 8.17
CA ILE A 14 37.99 52.64 6.78
C ILE A 14 36.74 53.36 6.25
N ASP A 15 36.92 54.46 5.54
CA ASP A 15 35.82 55.16 4.88
C ASP A 15 35.25 54.29 3.74
N LEU A 16 33.92 54.17 3.71
CA LEU A 16 33.23 53.37 2.68
C LEU A 16 33.48 53.91 1.27
N PHE A 17 33.72 55.22 1.14
CA PHE A 17 34.03 55.86 -0.13
C PHE A 17 35.43 55.54 -0.64
N ASP A 18 36.42 55.36 0.24
CA ASP A 18 37.76 54.91 -0.12
C ASP A 18 37.74 53.50 -0.70
N LEU A 19 36.88 52.64 -0.16
CA LEU A 19 36.66 51.28 -0.66
C LEU A 19 36.13 51.30 -2.10
N ILE A 20 35.22 52.23 -2.41
CA ILE A 20 34.62 52.38 -3.74
C ILE A 20 35.67 52.87 -4.74
N ASP A 21 36.51 53.82 -4.35
CA ASP A 21 37.58 54.35 -5.21
C ASP A 21 38.69 53.31 -5.45
N ASP A 22 39.04 52.52 -4.43
CA ASP A 22 39.95 51.37 -4.57
C ASP A 22 39.43 50.35 -5.59
N ILE A 23 38.14 50.01 -5.50
CA ILE A 23 37.49 49.09 -6.44
C ILE A 23 37.48 49.68 -7.85
N ARG A 24 37.26 51.00 -7.97
CA ARG A 24 37.25 51.70 -9.26
C ARG A 24 38.64 51.73 -9.92
N ASP A 25 39.71 51.95 -9.15
CA ASP A 25 41.09 51.89 -9.65
C ASP A 25 41.49 50.47 -10.08
N LYS A 26 40.90 49.45 -9.45
CA LYS A 26 41.18 48.03 -9.66
C LYS A 26 40.08 47.29 -10.45
N TRP A 27 39.27 48.00 -11.25
CA TRP A 27 38.13 47.44 -11.99
C TRP A 27 38.48 46.27 -12.93
N TYR A 28 39.72 46.19 -13.39
CA TYR A 28 40.22 45.09 -14.24
C TYR A 28 40.27 43.75 -13.50
N TRP A 29 40.46 43.75 -12.17
CA TRP A 29 40.36 42.53 -11.36
C TRP A 29 38.93 42.00 -11.32
N LEU A 30 37.94 42.90 -11.25
CA LEU A 30 36.51 42.54 -11.33
C LEU A 30 36.14 41.98 -12.70
N LEU A 31 36.53 42.65 -13.77
CA LEU A 31 36.21 42.19 -15.11
C LEU A 31 36.92 40.86 -15.42
N GLY A 32 38.20 40.74 -15.06
CA GLY A 32 38.98 39.53 -15.26
C GLY A 32 38.40 38.32 -14.53
N SER A 33 38.07 38.47 -13.24
CA SER A 33 37.48 37.39 -12.45
C SER A 33 36.08 37.02 -12.90
N LEU A 34 35.27 37.98 -13.36
CA LEU A 34 33.95 37.73 -13.95
C LEU A 34 34.09 36.89 -15.22
N VAL A 35 34.98 37.29 -16.14
CA VAL A 35 35.21 36.55 -17.39
C VAL A 35 35.71 35.14 -17.10
N VAL A 36 36.67 34.99 -16.19
CA VAL A 36 37.18 33.67 -15.77
C VAL A 36 36.08 32.82 -15.13
N GLY A 37 35.29 33.39 -14.22
CA GLY A 37 34.19 32.69 -13.55
C GLY A 37 33.12 32.20 -14.53
N VAL A 38 32.73 33.05 -15.49
CA VAL A 38 31.79 32.67 -16.56
C VAL A 38 32.40 31.62 -17.50
N ALA A 39 33.66 31.77 -17.89
CA ALA A 39 34.35 30.80 -18.76
C ALA A 39 34.43 29.41 -18.10
N LEU A 40 34.77 29.35 -16.81
CA LEU A 40 34.77 28.11 -16.03
C LEU A 40 33.36 27.50 -15.92
N ALA A 41 32.33 28.32 -15.71
CA ALA A 41 30.95 27.86 -15.65
C ALA A 41 30.44 27.31 -16.98
N ILE A 42 30.81 27.93 -18.11
CA ILE A 42 30.50 27.42 -19.45
C ILE A 42 31.24 26.11 -19.70
N ALA A 43 32.54 26.03 -19.39
CA ALA A 43 33.33 24.81 -19.53
C ALA A 43 32.75 23.65 -18.70
N TYR A 44 32.32 23.93 -17.47
CA TYR A 44 31.61 22.95 -16.64
C TYR A 44 30.26 22.57 -17.25
N ALA A 45 29.45 23.52 -17.69
CA ALA A 45 28.13 23.25 -18.28
C ALA A 45 28.19 22.44 -19.59
N MET A 46 29.33 22.45 -20.29
CA MET A 46 29.58 21.64 -21.49
C MET A 46 30.14 20.24 -21.18
N THR A 47 30.87 20.08 -20.08
CA THR A 47 31.50 18.80 -19.68
C THR A 47 30.65 17.98 -18.71
N ALA A 48 29.76 18.63 -17.96
CA ALA A 48 28.87 17.98 -17.01
C ALA A 48 27.91 17.01 -17.71
N THR A 49 27.82 15.79 -17.19
CA THR A 49 26.98 14.73 -17.76
C THR A 49 25.50 15.11 -17.64
N PRO A 50 24.73 15.05 -18.75
CA PRO A 50 23.31 15.33 -18.69
C PRO A 50 22.58 14.24 -17.89
N GLN A 51 21.68 14.67 -17.01
CA GLN A 51 20.78 13.79 -16.28
C GLN A 51 19.37 13.96 -16.83
N TYR A 52 18.81 12.86 -17.32
CA TYR A 52 17.45 12.83 -17.84
C TYR A 52 16.53 12.33 -16.74
N GLN A 53 15.43 13.07 -16.55
CA GLN A 53 14.38 12.73 -15.62
C GLN A 53 13.14 12.44 -16.44
N THR A 54 12.54 11.29 -16.18
CA THR A 54 11.24 10.91 -16.71
C THR A 54 10.25 10.86 -15.57
N GLU A 55 8.98 11.10 -15.88
CA GLU A 55 7.91 11.04 -14.91
C GLU A 55 6.70 10.31 -15.50
N ALA A 56 6.00 9.59 -14.65
CA ALA A 56 4.76 8.91 -14.94
C ALA A 56 3.77 9.21 -13.81
N THR A 57 2.49 9.29 -14.15
CA THR A 57 1.40 9.60 -13.24
C THR A 57 0.42 8.44 -13.26
N ILE A 58 0.09 7.92 -12.08
CA ILE A 58 -1.01 6.98 -11.90
C ILE A 58 -2.11 7.62 -11.07
N THR A 59 -3.35 7.18 -11.28
CA THR A 59 -4.54 7.61 -10.53
C THR A 59 -5.40 6.41 -10.15
N GLU A 60 -6.51 6.68 -9.48
CA GLU A 60 -7.50 5.67 -9.10
C GLU A 60 -8.08 5.00 -10.36
N ALA A 61 -8.33 3.70 -10.28
CA ALA A 61 -9.07 3.03 -11.34
C ALA A 61 -10.55 3.44 -11.32
N ALA A 62 -11.19 3.41 -12.49
CA ALA A 62 -12.64 3.61 -12.56
C ALA A 62 -13.37 2.52 -11.75
N PRO A 63 -14.44 2.85 -10.99
CA PRO A 63 -15.20 1.85 -10.22
C PRO A 63 -15.74 0.68 -11.05
N SER A 64 -15.91 0.87 -12.36
CA SER A 64 -16.30 -0.19 -13.31
C SER A 64 -15.25 -1.30 -13.44
N GLU A 65 -13.95 -0.96 -13.36
CA GLU A 65 -12.84 -1.92 -13.47
C GLU A 65 -12.73 -2.82 -12.24
N LEU A 66 -13.30 -2.39 -11.11
CA LEU A 66 -13.27 -3.10 -9.84
C LEU A 66 -14.55 -3.92 -9.57
N LEU A 67 -15.50 -3.95 -10.51
CA LEU A 67 -16.71 -4.77 -10.39
C LEU A 67 -16.44 -6.26 -10.11
N PRO A 68 -15.40 -6.91 -10.67
CA PRO A 68 -15.10 -8.31 -10.37
C PRO A 68 -14.88 -8.60 -8.87
N PHE A 69 -14.44 -7.61 -8.08
CA PHE A 69 -14.23 -7.75 -6.64
C PHE A 69 -15.44 -7.37 -5.79
N ASN A 70 -16.43 -6.74 -6.39
CA ASN A 70 -17.59 -6.16 -5.70
C ASN A 70 -18.89 -6.88 -6.06
N GLN A 71 -18.77 -8.15 -6.48
CA GLN A 71 -19.88 -9.02 -6.85
C GLN A 71 -20.81 -9.28 -5.64
N PRO A 72 -22.13 -9.46 -5.85
CA PRO A 72 -23.07 -9.71 -4.76
C PRO A 72 -22.68 -10.87 -3.85
N ALA A 73 -22.07 -11.92 -4.40
CA ALA A 73 -21.63 -13.09 -3.65
C ALA A 73 -20.52 -12.83 -2.61
N LEU A 74 -19.79 -11.72 -2.74
CA LEU A 74 -18.69 -11.37 -1.83
C LEU A 74 -19.08 -10.31 -0.80
N ARG A 75 -20.25 -9.68 -0.93
CA ARG A 75 -20.66 -8.51 -0.13
C ARG A 75 -21.25 -8.83 1.23
N ASN A 76 -21.57 -10.10 1.49
CA ASN A 76 -22.20 -10.52 2.73
C ASN A 76 -21.37 -11.63 3.37
N LYS A 77 -21.57 -11.86 4.66
CA LYS A 77 -21.06 -13.04 5.37
C LYS A 77 -22.20 -13.71 6.09
N LEU A 78 -22.06 -15.00 6.32
CA LEU A 78 -22.93 -15.71 7.24
C LEU A 78 -22.38 -15.60 8.66
N THR A 79 -23.27 -15.35 9.61
CA THR A 79 -22.96 -15.34 11.04
C THR A 79 -23.93 -16.22 11.81
N LEU A 80 -23.48 -16.75 12.94
CA LEU A 80 -24.34 -17.53 13.83
C LEU A 80 -25.26 -16.58 14.60
N ALA A 81 -26.55 -16.89 14.62
CA ALA A 81 -27.52 -16.14 15.40
C ALA A 81 -27.20 -16.27 16.90
N ALA A 82 -27.10 -15.14 17.62
CA ALA A 82 -26.79 -15.10 19.05
C ALA A 82 -27.79 -15.88 19.94
N SER A 83 -28.98 -16.18 19.40
CA SER A 83 -30.05 -16.93 20.06
C SER A 83 -29.95 -18.45 19.91
N PHE A 84 -28.93 -19.00 19.26
CA PHE A 84 -28.76 -20.46 19.18
C PHE A 84 -28.28 -21.05 20.52
N LYS A 85 -29.13 -20.92 21.55
CA LYS A 85 -29.06 -21.72 22.76
C LYS A 85 -29.54 -23.11 22.37
N GLY A 86 -28.63 -24.07 22.33
CA GLY A 86 -28.89 -25.50 22.09
C GLY A 86 -29.75 -26.17 23.18
N THR A 87 -30.83 -25.54 23.61
CA THR A 87 -31.72 -26.01 24.67
C THR A 87 -33.17 -25.71 24.32
N GLN A 88 -33.86 -26.79 23.96
CA GLN A 88 -35.30 -27.04 24.01
C GLN A 88 -36.24 -25.85 23.78
N GLY A 89 -36.84 -25.83 22.59
CA GLY A 89 -38.08 -25.12 22.34
C GLY A 89 -38.52 -25.34 20.89
N GLN A 90 -39.61 -26.07 20.69
CA GLN A 90 -40.33 -26.06 19.42
C GLN A 90 -40.70 -24.61 19.10
N GLY A 91 -40.01 -24.05 18.11
CA GLY A 91 -40.25 -22.73 17.58
C GLY A 91 -39.59 -22.66 16.22
N ALA A 92 -40.33 -23.01 15.18
CA ALA A 92 -39.98 -22.66 13.82
C ALA A 92 -39.94 -21.14 13.72
N GLY A 93 -38.76 -20.53 13.65
CA GLY A 93 -38.66 -19.08 13.54
C GLY A 93 -37.23 -18.55 13.37
N ASP A 94 -36.28 -19.02 14.17
CA ASP A 94 -34.92 -18.48 14.11
C ASP A 94 -34.01 -19.42 13.33
N GLU A 95 -33.75 -19.07 12.07
CA GLU A 95 -32.65 -19.64 11.29
C GLU A 95 -31.34 -19.50 12.10
N PRO A 96 -30.55 -20.56 12.28
CA PRO A 96 -29.34 -20.52 13.11
C PRO A 96 -28.22 -19.68 12.49
N VAL A 97 -28.39 -19.29 11.24
CA VAL A 97 -27.45 -18.50 10.47
C VAL A 97 -28.18 -17.32 9.84
N THR A 98 -27.54 -16.15 9.88
CA THR A 98 -28.06 -14.91 9.30
C THR A 98 -27.00 -14.23 8.45
N LEU A 99 -27.45 -13.55 7.39
CA LEU A 99 -26.57 -12.71 6.56
C LEU A 99 -26.24 -11.40 7.28
N THR A 100 -25.01 -10.95 7.13
CA THR A 100 -24.53 -9.63 7.57
C THR A 100 -24.13 -8.78 6.37
N ASP A 101 -24.04 -7.47 6.58
CA ASP A 101 -23.52 -6.51 5.60
C ASP A 101 -21.98 -6.49 5.53
N GLU A 102 -21.30 -7.42 6.20
CA GLU A 102 -19.84 -7.52 6.15
C GLU A 102 -19.42 -8.30 4.90
N ALA A 103 -18.52 -7.75 4.09
CA ALA A 103 -18.02 -8.41 2.89
C ALA A 103 -16.95 -9.48 3.19
N VAL A 104 -17.03 -10.62 2.52
CA VAL A 104 -15.93 -11.61 2.42
C VAL A 104 -14.70 -10.94 1.82
N PHE A 105 -14.92 -10.20 0.74
CA PHE A 105 -13.92 -9.41 0.06
C PHE A 105 -14.60 -8.24 -0.64
N GLU A 106 -13.97 -7.07 -0.56
CA GLU A 106 -14.37 -5.90 -1.33
C GLU A 106 -13.11 -5.11 -1.68
N LEU A 107 -13.18 -4.39 -2.79
CA LEU A 107 -12.10 -3.52 -3.22
C LEU A 107 -12.69 -2.30 -3.93
N ASP A 108 -12.62 -1.16 -3.27
CA ASP A 108 -12.97 0.13 -3.85
C ASP A 108 -11.75 0.82 -4.50
N ALA A 109 -12.01 1.89 -5.25
CA ALA A 109 -11.00 2.62 -5.99
C ALA A 109 -9.94 3.25 -5.07
N GLU A 110 -10.37 3.79 -3.93
CA GLU A 110 -9.48 4.40 -2.93
C GLU A 110 -8.53 3.37 -2.32
N SER A 111 -9.04 2.21 -1.90
CA SER A 111 -8.25 1.13 -1.30
C SER A 111 -7.31 0.48 -2.32
N ALA A 112 -7.80 0.23 -3.55
CA ALA A 112 -6.98 -0.29 -4.65
C ALA A 112 -5.82 0.64 -4.99
N PHE A 113 -6.09 1.94 -5.07
CA PHE A 113 -5.06 2.93 -5.31
C PHE A 113 -4.09 3.06 -4.13
N ALA A 114 -4.59 3.06 -2.90
CA ALA A 114 -3.77 3.14 -1.69
C ALA A 114 -2.81 1.94 -1.59
N SER A 115 -3.28 0.73 -1.87
CA SER A 115 -2.45 -0.47 -1.87
C SER A 115 -1.44 -0.45 -3.02
N ALA A 116 -1.84 -0.08 -4.24
CA ALA A 116 -0.92 0.07 -5.38
C ALA A 116 0.17 1.12 -5.10
N ARG A 117 -0.22 2.29 -4.57
CA ARG A 117 0.70 3.37 -4.15
C ARG A 117 1.69 2.88 -3.10
N SER A 118 1.24 2.07 -2.14
CA SER A 118 2.13 1.45 -1.15
C SER A 118 3.15 0.50 -1.81
N VAL A 119 2.71 -0.33 -2.76
CA VAL A 119 3.60 -1.25 -3.50
C VAL A 119 4.63 -0.49 -4.34
N LEU A 120 4.21 0.56 -5.04
CA LEU A 120 5.07 1.42 -5.88
C LEU A 120 6.06 2.26 -5.06
N ARG A 121 5.75 2.61 -3.82
CA ARG A 121 6.68 3.35 -2.96
C ARG A 121 7.63 2.44 -2.19
N SER A 122 7.28 1.16 -2.06
CA SER A 122 8.04 0.22 -1.25
C SER A 122 9.50 0.08 -1.71
N ALA A 123 10.41 0.16 -0.74
CA ALA A 123 11.83 -0.11 -0.97
C ALA A 123 12.07 -1.58 -1.33
N SER A 124 11.26 -2.51 -0.82
CA SER A 124 11.39 -3.94 -1.14
C SER A 124 11.00 -4.22 -2.59
N THR A 125 9.95 -3.58 -3.11
CA THR A 125 9.55 -3.67 -4.53
C THR A 125 10.66 -3.14 -5.43
N ARG A 126 11.21 -1.95 -5.12
CA ARG A 126 12.32 -1.38 -5.90
C ARG A 126 13.59 -2.24 -5.84
N LYS A 127 13.88 -2.87 -4.70
CA LYS A 127 14.99 -3.83 -4.57
C LYS A 127 14.76 -5.08 -5.43
N ALA A 128 13.56 -5.64 -5.39
CA ALA A 128 13.22 -6.81 -6.21
C ALA A 128 13.31 -6.49 -7.71
N PHE A 129 12.82 -5.31 -8.11
CA PHE A 129 12.96 -4.81 -9.47
C PHE A 129 14.42 -4.59 -9.88
N TYR A 130 15.26 -4.03 -9.00
CA TYR A 130 16.69 -3.89 -9.26
C TYR A 130 17.35 -5.24 -9.56
N ASN A 131 17.06 -6.26 -8.74
CA ASN A 131 17.57 -7.61 -8.97
C ASN A 131 17.07 -8.20 -10.29
N PHE A 132 15.81 -7.93 -10.65
CA PHE A 132 15.24 -8.33 -11.94
C PHE A 132 15.96 -7.64 -13.12
N LEU A 133 16.30 -6.35 -13.02
CA LEU A 133 17.11 -5.68 -14.04
C LEU A 133 18.50 -6.30 -14.15
N LEU A 134 19.13 -6.67 -13.03
CA LEU A 134 20.42 -7.34 -13.03
C LEU A 134 20.40 -8.69 -13.76
N SER A 135 19.25 -9.39 -13.78
CA SER A 135 19.12 -10.67 -14.48
C SER A 135 18.84 -10.57 -15.98
N GLN A 136 18.51 -9.38 -16.51
CA GLN A 136 18.17 -9.22 -17.93
C GLN A 136 19.37 -9.08 -18.89
N ALA A 137 20.61 -9.05 -18.38
CA ALA A 137 21.84 -9.00 -19.19
C ALA A 137 21.90 -7.84 -20.22
N ASN A 138 21.34 -6.68 -19.90
CA ASN A 138 21.46 -5.48 -20.73
C ASN A 138 22.73 -4.71 -20.35
N ASP A 139 23.83 -4.92 -21.10
CA ASP A 139 25.14 -4.34 -20.79
C ASP A 139 25.14 -2.81 -20.66
N GLU A 140 24.39 -2.11 -21.51
CA GLU A 140 24.30 -0.64 -21.47
C GLU A 140 23.62 -0.17 -20.18
N LEU A 141 22.50 -0.79 -19.81
CA LEU A 141 21.79 -0.46 -18.58
C LEU A 141 22.62 -0.83 -17.35
N LEU A 142 23.24 -2.00 -17.34
CA LEU A 142 24.06 -2.50 -16.23
C LEU A 142 25.22 -1.55 -15.92
N ALA A 143 25.89 -1.02 -16.95
CA ALA A 143 26.96 -0.03 -16.79
C ALA A 143 26.47 1.30 -16.17
N LEU A 144 25.18 1.62 -16.28
CA LEU A 144 24.59 2.85 -15.73
C LEU A 144 24.00 2.67 -14.32
N ILE A 145 23.58 1.46 -13.96
CA ILE A 145 22.93 1.17 -12.66
C ILE A 145 23.86 0.49 -11.65
N SER A 146 24.96 -0.13 -12.09
CA SER A 146 25.91 -0.85 -11.25
C SER A 146 27.35 -0.49 -11.60
N SER A 147 28.20 -0.35 -10.58
CA SER A 147 29.63 -0.12 -10.72
C SER A 147 30.43 -1.23 -10.04
N PRO A 148 31.48 -1.78 -10.69
CA PRO A 148 32.35 -2.78 -10.08
C PRO A 148 33.22 -2.21 -8.94
N MET A 149 33.27 -0.88 -8.79
CA MET A 149 34.03 -0.20 -7.72
C MET A 149 33.24 -0.08 -6.42
N LEU A 150 31.94 -0.43 -6.43
CA LEU A 150 31.04 -0.31 -5.30
C LEU A 150 30.57 -1.69 -4.85
N THR A 151 30.18 -1.81 -3.57
CA THR A 151 29.52 -3.02 -3.09
C THR A 151 28.09 -3.12 -3.65
N ASP A 152 27.51 -4.33 -3.66
CA ASP A 152 26.13 -4.54 -4.10
C ASP A 152 25.13 -3.67 -3.32
N GLU A 153 25.36 -3.50 -2.02
CA GLU A 153 24.54 -2.64 -1.16
C GLU A 153 24.66 -1.15 -1.54
N GLN A 154 25.86 -0.68 -1.87
CA GLN A 154 26.09 0.69 -2.31
C GLN A 154 25.45 0.95 -3.68
N ASN A 155 25.57 -0.01 -4.61
CA ASN A 155 24.92 0.06 -5.92
C ASN A 155 23.39 0.10 -5.76
N LEU A 156 22.82 -0.78 -4.95
CA LEU A 156 21.39 -0.77 -4.63
C LEU A 156 20.97 0.57 -4.01
N ALA A 157 21.69 1.06 -3.00
CA ALA A 157 21.36 2.34 -2.36
C ALA A 157 21.38 3.51 -3.34
N ASN A 158 22.34 3.53 -4.27
CA ASN A 158 22.40 4.53 -5.34
C ASN A 158 21.23 4.39 -6.31
N PHE A 159 20.87 3.18 -6.71
CA PHE A 159 19.72 2.92 -7.57
C PHE A 159 18.41 3.39 -6.93
N LEU A 160 18.18 3.07 -5.65
CA LEU A 160 16.96 3.46 -4.93
C LEU A 160 16.77 4.98 -4.83
N LYS A 161 17.88 5.75 -4.74
CA LYS A 161 17.87 7.22 -4.72
C LYS A 161 17.46 7.86 -6.04
N ARG A 162 17.48 7.11 -7.15
CA ARG A 162 17.06 7.61 -8.48
C ARG A 162 15.55 7.74 -8.59
N PHE A 163 14.79 7.12 -7.69
CA PHE A 163 13.34 7.23 -7.62
C PHE A 163 12.92 8.38 -6.72
N SER A 164 11.95 9.16 -7.18
CA SER A 164 11.26 10.19 -6.40
C SER A 164 9.75 10.02 -6.57
N PHE A 165 8.99 10.34 -5.52
CA PHE A 165 7.55 10.15 -5.46
C PHE A 165 6.91 11.44 -4.96
N ASN A 166 5.93 11.95 -5.71
CA ASN A 166 5.17 13.12 -5.33
C ASN A 166 3.69 12.75 -5.25
N ASP A 167 3.09 13.14 -4.14
CA ASP A 167 1.66 13.03 -3.89
C ASP A 167 0.98 14.39 -4.11
N PRO A 168 -0.36 14.43 -4.25
CA PRO A 168 -1.15 15.64 -4.18
C PRO A 168 -0.81 16.48 -2.94
N GLY A 169 -0.86 17.80 -3.12
CA GLY A 169 -0.66 18.73 -2.02
C GLY A 169 -1.78 18.62 -0.97
N LYS A 170 -1.54 19.14 0.25
CA LYS A 170 -2.54 19.09 1.34
C LYS A 170 -3.90 19.75 1.03
N ASN A 171 -3.96 20.58 -0.01
CA ASN A 171 -5.17 21.31 -0.43
C ASN A 171 -5.67 20.82 -1.80
N ASP A 172 -5.10 19.74 -2.31
CA ASP A 172 -5.44 19.16 -3.60
C ASP A 172 -6.48 18.05 -3.36
N SER A 173 -7.60 18.12 -4.09
CA SER A 173 -8.66 17.12 -4.05
C SER A 173 -8.37 15.92 -4.94
N ASP A 174 -7.39 16.04 -5.84
CA ASP A 174 -7.15 15.05 -6.87
C ASP A 174 -6.31 13.90 -6.30
N THR A 175 -6.70 12.66 -6.60
CA THR A 175 -5.93 11.48 -6.21
C THR A 175 -4.98 11.08 -7.33
N TYR A 176 -3.68 11.29 -7.12
CA TYR A 176 -2.66 10.83 -8.05
C TYR A 176 -1.34 10.49 -7.35
N LEU A 177 -0.47 9.76 -8.04
CA LEU A 177 0.92 9.55 -7.64
C LEU A 177 1.82 9.81 -8.83
N VAL A 178 2.71 10.80 -8.71
CA VAL A 178 3.76 11.04 -9.71
C VAL A 178 5.03 10.31 -9.28
N ILE A 179 5.51 9.45 -10.17
CA ILE A 179 6.74 8.67 -9.99
C ILE A 179 7.78 9.23 -10.95
N LYS A 180 8.96 9.54 -10.42
CA LYS A 180 10.08 10.11 -11.16
C LYS A 180 11.27 9.18 -11.11
N PHE A 181 11.96 9.04 -12.23
CA PHE A 181 13.20 8.27 -12.31
C PHE A 181 14.28 9.05 -13.05
N GLU A 182 15.48 9.08 -12.46
CA GLU A 182 16.64 9.81 -13.00
C GLU A 182 17.77 8.85 -13.41
N LEU A 183 18.14 8.88 -14.70
CA LEU A 183 19.31 8.16 -15.22
C LEU A 183 20.28 9.13 -15.91
N HIS A 184 21.57 8.86 -15.76
CA HIS A 184 22.59 9.62 -16.45
C HIS A 184 22.71 9.14 -17.90
N SER A 185 23.02 10.06 -18.80
CA SER A 185 23.49 9.75 -20.16
C SER A 185 22.49 9.11 -21.12
N SER A 186 21.33 8.59 -20.68
CA SER A 186 20.31 8.01 -21.57
C SER A 186 18.88 8.38 -21.15
N ALA A 187 18.17 9.08 -22.03
CA ALA A 187 16.76 9.43 -21.87
C ALA A 187 15.83 8.24 -22.15
N GLU A 188 16.19 7.42 -23.14
CA GLU A 188 15.42 6.22 -23.54
C GLU A 188 15.41 5.18 -22.43
N LEU A 189 16.58 4.85 -21.88
CA LEU A 189 16.67 3.90 -20.76
C LEU A 189 15.99 4.43 -19.50
N SER A 190 16.04 5.75 -19.24
CA SER A 190 15.30 6.34 -18.12
C SER A 190 13.80 6.10 -18.25
N ARG A 191 13.24 6.32 -19.45
CA ARG A 191 11.82 6.10 -19.75
C ARG A 191 11.46 4.62 -19.59
N ASP A 192 12.25 3.75 -20.21
CA ASP A 192 11.96 2.32 -20.26
C ASP A 192 12.04 1.69 -18.87
N VAL A 193 13.05 2.06 -18.08
CA VAL A 193 13.17 1.59 -16.70
C VAL A 193 11.98 2.04 -15.85
N LEU A 194 11.50 3.27 -16.01
CA LEU A 194 10.34 3.76 -15.26
C LEU A 194 9.06 3.04 -15.65
N ASN A 195 8.77 2.91 -16.96
CA ASN A 195 7.59 2.18 -17.43
C ASN A 195 7.64 0.70 -17.01
N ASN A 196 8.80 0.04 -17.15
CA ASN A 196 9.00 -1.34 -16.73
C ASN A 196 8.88 -1.49 -15.20
N TYR A 197 9.33 -0.50 -14.43
CA TYR A 197 9.17 -0.52 -12.98
C TYR A 197 7.70 -0.48 -12.57
N ILE A 198 6.91 0.40 -13.19
CA ILE A 198 5.48 0.51 -12.91
C ILE A 198 4.80 -0.81 -13.28
N ALA A 199 5.02 -1.33 -14.49
CA ALA A 199 4.46 -2.62 -14.90
C ALA A 199 4.84 -3.75 -13.94
N TYR A 200 6.11 -3.85 -13.55
CA TYR A 200 6.59 -4.85 -12.59
C TYR A 200 5.89 -4.71 -11.23
N ALA A 201 5.77 -3.49 -10.71
CA ALA A 201 5.15 -3.23 -9.42
C ALA A 201 3.63 -3.51 -9.44
N LEU A 202 2.94 -3.23 -10.55
CA LEU A 202 1.52 -3.51 -10.71
C LEU A 202 1.25 -5.01 -10.84
N ILE A 203 2.06 -5.77 -11.58
CA ILE A 203 1.97 -7.24 -11.62
C ILE A 203 2.17 -7.83 -10.22
N LEU A 204 3.18 -7.35 -9.48
CA LEU A 204 3.41 -7.80 -8.11
C LEU A 204 2.24 -7.44 -7.16
N HIS A 205 1.60 -6.29 -7.39
CA HIS A 205 0.43 -5.86 -6.64
C HIS A 205 -0.78 -6.78 -6.92
N GLU A 206 -1.04 -7.07 -8.19
CA GLU A 206 -2.09 -7.99 -8.63
C GLU A 206 -1.89 -9.39 -8.02
N GLU A 207 -0.66 -9.92 -8.05
CA GLU A 207 -0.35 -11.22 -7.44
C GLU A 207 -0.63 -11.23 -5.93
N ARG A 208 -0.26 -10.16 -5.20
CA ARG A 208 -0.52 -10.06 -3.77
C ARG A 208 -2.01 -9.99 -3.46
N LEU A 209 -2.75 -9.21 -4.25
CA LEU A 209 -4.19 -9.05 -4.11
C LEU A 209 -4.91 -10.35 -4.40
N LYS A 210 -4.52 -11.06 -5.47
CA LYS A 210 -5.01 -12.41 -5.79
C LYS A 210 -4.83 -13.38 -4.63
N ASN A 211 -3.61 -13.44 -4.09
CA ASN A 211 -3.33 -14.31 -2.95
C ASN A 211 -4.14 -13.89 -1.71
N GLU A 212 -4.39 -12.61 -1.49
CA GLU A 212 -5.24 -12.14 -0.39
C GLU A 212 -6.70 -12.54 -0.56
N PHE A 213 -7.25 -12.31 -1.75
CA PHE A 213 -8.59 -12.72 -2.13
C PHE A 213 -8.79 -14.22 -1.91
N GLU A 214 -7.91 -15.05 -2.47
CA GLU A 214 -7.98 -16.51 -2.34
C GLU A 214 -7.93 -16.95 -0.87
N ARG A 215 -7.05 -16.35 -0.06
CA ARG A 215 -6.98 -16.65 1.38
C ARG A 215 -8.26 -16.27 2.13
N LYS A 216 -8.83 -15.09 1.88
CA LYS A 216 -10.04 -14.62 2.55
C LYS A 216 -11.24 -15.50 2.19
N VAL A 217 -11.44 -15.79 0.91
CA VAL A 217 -12.52 -16.69 0.45
C VAL A 217 -12.33 -18.08 1.02
N HIS A 218 -11.11 -18.63 1.00
CA HIS A 218 -10.85 -19.96 1.54
C HIS A 218 -11.11 -20.05 3.05
N ALA A 219 -10.72 -19.02 3.82
CA ALA A 219 -10.97 -18.98 5.26
C ALA A 219 -12.47 -18.97 5.59
N GLU A 220 -13.28 -18.22 4.83
CA GLU A 220 -14.74 -18.21 5.00
C GLU A 220 -15.37 -19.55 4.60
N LEU A 221 -14.91 -20.17 3.52
CA LEU A 221 -15.35 -21.51 3.12
C LEU A 221 -15.04 -22.56 4.19
N GLU A 222 -13.82 -22.57 4.74
CA GLU A 222 -13.41 -23.47 5.81
C GLU A 222 -14.26 -23.28 7.08
N LEU A 223 -14.57 -22.02 7.42
CA LEU A 223 -15.45 -21.68 8.52
C LEU A 223 -16.87 -22.26 8.31
N TYR A 224 -17.47 -22.07 7.14
CA TYR A 224 -18.82 -22.56 6.86
C TYR A 224 -18.88 -24.09 6.75
N GLN A 225 -17.85 -24.74 6.21
CA GLN A 225 -17.72 -26.20 6.23
C GLN A 225 -17.65 -26.73 7.66
N THR A 226 -16.91 -26.04 8.54
CA THR A 226 -16.88 -26.36 9.97
C THR A 226 -18.27 -26.22 10.62
N TRP A 227 -19.05 -25.21 10.25
CA TRP A 227 -20.43 -25.05 10.74
C TRP A 227 -21.37 -26.13 10.22
N VAL A 228 -21.26 -26.53 8.95
CA VAL A 228 -21.97 -27.68 8.38
C VAL A 228 -21.75 -28.93 9.22
N ASP A 229 -20.50 -29.24 9.53
CA ASP A 229 -20.14 -30.40 10.34
C ASP A 229 -20.67 -30.30 11.77
N ASN A 230 -20.58 -29.11 12.38
CA ASN A 230 -21.12 -28.86 13.71
C ASN A 230 -22.64 -29.05 13.75
N PHE A 231 -23.39 -28.47 12.82
CA PHE A 231 -24.84 -28.61 12.79
C PHE A 231 -25.27 -30.04 12.54
N ARG A 232 -24.57 -30.79 11.69
CA ARG A 232 -24.83 -32.22 11.51
C ARG A 232 -24.59 -32.98 12.81
N ARG A 233 -23.47 -32.74 13.52
CA ARG A 233 -23.19 -33.37 14.82
C ARG A 233 -24.25 -33.06 15.87
N VAL A 234 -24.69 -31.80 15.95
CA VAL A 234 -25.74 -31.38 16.90
C VAL A 234 -27.06 -32.09 16.57
N TYR A 235 -27.47 -32.08 15.31
CA TYR A 235 -28.68 -32.78 14.86
C TYR A 235 -28.63 -34.27 15.16
N GLU A 236 -27.50 -34.95 14.88
CA GLU A 236 -27.34 -36.38 15.20
C GLU A 236 -27.47 -36.66 16.71
N SER A 237 -26.89 -35.80 17.55
CA SER A 237 -27.02 -35.91 19.01
C SER A 237 -28.47 -35.73 19.48
N GLU A 238 -29.18 -34.73 18.96
CA GLU A 238 -30.58 -34.49 19.29
C GLU A 238 -31.49 -35.62 18.78
N LYS A 239 -31.24 -36.14 17.57
CA LYS A 239 -31.94 -37.31 17.02
C LYS A 239 -31.75 -38.53 17.92
N ALA A 240 -30.53 -38.81 18.36
CA ALA A 240 -30.24 -39.93 19.27
C ALA A 240 -30.98 -39.77 20.62
N ARG A 241 -30.98 -38.55 21.18
CA ARG A 241 -31.73 -38.24 22.41
C ARG A 241 -33.24 -38.41 22.23
N GLN A 242 -33.77 -37.98 21.09
CA GLN A 242 -35.20 -38.13 20.78
C GLN A 242 -35.59 -39.61 20.67
N ILE A 243 -34.78 -40.42 19.99
CA ILE A 243 -35.00 -41.88 19.91
C ILE A 243 -35.03 -42.48 21.32
N ALA A 244 -34.05 -42.17 22.17
CA ALA A 244 -34.01 -42.67 23.54
C ALA A 244 -35.27 -42.29 24.35
N ARG A 245 -35.71 -41.02 24.28
CA ARG A 245 -36.94 -40.55 24.94
C ARG A 245 -38.19 -41.27 24.45
N LEU A 246 -38.31 -41.47 23.13
CA LEU A 246 -39.42 -42.21 22.52
C LEU A 246 -39.44 -43.67 22.98
N GLU A 247 -38.28 -44.31 23.08
CA GLU A 247 -38.16 -45.70 23.54
C GLU A 247 -38.47 -45.87 25.02
N GLU A 248 -37.97 -44.98 25.88
CA GLU A 248 -38.31 -44.94 27.30
C GLU A 248 -39.83 -44.76 27.50
N ALA A 249 -40.42 -43.80 26.79
CA ALA A 249 -41.87 -43.57 26.83
C ALA A 249 -42.66 -44.79 26.30
N ALA A 250 -42.18 -45.46 25.25
CA ALA A 250 -42.80 -46.67 24.73
C ALA A 250 -42.72 -47.83 25.73
N GLN A 251 -41.62 -47.93 26.49
CA GLN A 251 -41.47 -48.94 27.55
C GLN A 251 -42.42 -48.68 28.72
N ILE A 252 -42.63 -47.42 29.10
CA ILE A 252 -43.63 -47.02 30.10
C ILE A 252 -45.04 -47.35 29.57
N ALA A 253 -45.36 -46.99 28.33
CA ALA A 253 -46.66 -47.28 27.72
C ALA A 253 -46.94 -48.80 27.69
N ALA A 254 -45.93 -49.61 27.37
CA ALA A 254 -46.02 -51.06 27.38
C ALA A 254 -46.29 -51.63 28.79
N SER A 255 -45.66 -51.08 29.84
CA SER A 255 -45.80 -51.57 31.22
C SER A 255 -47.20 -51.32 31.80
N ILE A 256 -47.87 -50.25 31.35
CA ILE A 256 -49.25 -49.91 31.75
C ILE A 256 -50.32 -50.45 30.78
N GLY A 257 -49.92 -51.22 29.74
CA GLY A 257 -50.84 -51.79 28.76
C GLY A 257 -51.39 -50.82 27.70
N GLN A 258 -50.79 -49.63 27.58
CA GLN A 258 -51.21 -48.59 26.63
C GLN A 258 -50.65 -48.85 25.22
N LYS A 259 -51.38 -49.62 24.40
CA LYS A 259 -50.94 -49.97 23.03
C LYS A 259 -51.18 -48.89 21.98
N LYS A 260 -52.30 -48.17 22.08
CA LYS A 260 -52.74 -47.12 21.13
C LYS A 260 -52.79 -45.75 21.83
N PRO A 261 -52.86 -44.62 21.10
CA PRO A 261 -52.98 -43.32 21.74
C PRO A 261 -54.25 -43.19 22.58
N PHE A 262 -54.14 -42.61 23.78
CA PHE A 262 -55.28 -42.17 24.59
C PHE A 262 -55.46 -40.66 24.39
N TYR A 263 -56.29 -40.28 23.41
CA TYR A 263 -56.68 -38.88 23.21
C TYR A 263 -58.20 -38.81 23.07
N ASN A 264 -58.85 -38.16 24.03
CA ASN A 264 -60.22 -37.70 23.90
C ASN A 264 -60.19 -36.17 23.83
N THR A 265 -60.39 -35.61 22.64
CA THR A 265 -60.29 -34.16 22.37
C THR A 265 -61.35 -33.32 23.10
N ASN A 266 -62.30 -33.95 23.80
CA ASN A 266 -63.43 -33.27 24.40
C ASN A 266 -63.26 -32.91 25.90
N ASP A 267 -62.15 -33.29 26.57
CA ASP A 267 -62.11 -33.24 28.04
C ASP A 267 -60.80 -32.70 28.66
N VAL A 268 -60.02 -31.91 27.92
CA VAL A 268 -58.68 -31.52 28.35
C VAL A 268 -58.50 -30.01 28.31
N VAL A 269 -58.91 -29.35 29.41
CA VAL A 269 -58.35 -28.04 29.81
C VAL A 269 -57.01 -28.32 30.49
N VAL A 270 -55.96 -28.60 29.71
CA VAL A 270 -54.63 -28.80 30.27
C VAL A 270 -53.68 -27.81 29.61
N SER A 271 -53.10 -26.91 30.42
CA SER A 271 -52.14 -25.92 29.96
C SER A 271 -50.74 -26.51 29.70
N SER A 272 -50.61 -27.84 29.67
CA SER A 272 -49.35 -28.58 29.54
C SER A 272 -49.47 -29.72 28.53
N GLU A 273 -48.42 -29.94 27.75
CA GLU A 273 -48.36 -31.06 26.82
C GLU A 273 -48.49 -32.41 27.56
N PRO A 274 -49.32 -33.34 27.06
CA PRO A 274 -49.50 -34.63 27.69
C PRO A 274 -48.20 -35.45 27.61
N PRO A 275 -47.86 -36.24 28.66
CA PRO A 275 -46.69 -37.11 28.65
C PRO A 275 -46.65 -38.06 27.43
N LEU A 276 -45.45 -38.27 26.87
CA LEU A 276 -45.25 -39.07 25.64
C LEU A 276 -45.85 -40.47 25.70
N TYR A 277 -45.79 -41.16 26.85
CA TYR A 277 -46.33 -42.52 26.98
C TYR A 277 -47.84 -42.62 26.70
N MET A 278 -48.58 -41.51 26.77
CA MET A 278 -50.02 -41.46 26.44
C MET A 278 -50.29 -41.62 24.93
N MET A 279 -49.28 -41.40 24.07
CA MET A 279 -49.36 -41.70 22.63
C MET A 279 -49.41 -43.19 22.32
N GLY A 280 -49.08 -44.04 23.29
CA GLY A 280 -49.13 -45.49 23.17
C GLY A 280 -47.89 -46.11 22.51
N GLU A 281 -47.61 -47.35 22.88
CA GLU A 281 -46.39 -48.07 22.49
C GLU A 281 -46.17 -48.14 20.97
N GLN A 282 -47.22 -48.43 20.19
CA GLN A 282 -47.10 -48.66 18.75
C GLN A 282 -46.61 -47.41 18.02
N ALA A 283 -47.22 -46.25 18.31
CA ALA A 283 -46.87 -44.99 17.66
C ALA A 283 -45.43 -44.57 18.00
N LEU A 284 -45.08 -44.61 19.30
CA LEU A 284 -43.75 -44.22 19.77
C LEU A 284 -42.62 -45.09 19.18
N ARG A 285 -42.83 -46.42 19.13
CA ARG A 285 -41.84 -47.33 18.53
C ARG A 285 -41.70 -47.12 17.02
N GLN A 286 -42.81 -46.87 16.31
CA GLN A 286 -42.76 -46.58 14.88
C GLN A 286 -42.04 -45.26 14.59
N GLU A 287 -42.27 -44.23 15.39
CA GLU A 287 -41.56 -42.95 15.26
C GLU A 287 -40.05 -43.12 15.51
N ALA A 288 -39.66 -43.84 16.57
CA ALA A 288 -38.26 -44.16 16.83
C ALA A 288 -37.61 -44.95 15.68
N GLU A 289 -38.34 -45.92 15.10
CA GLU A 289 -37.87 -46.70 13.94
C GLU A 289 -37.71 -45.82 12.69
N LEU A 290 -38.63 -44.89 12.43
CA LEU A 290 -38.52 -43.93 11.33
C LEU A 290 -37.30 -43.03 11.47
N LEU A 291 -37.03 -42.50 12.68
CA LEU A 291 -35.84 -41.70 12.95
C LEU A 291 -34.56 -42.51 12.75
N ARG A 292 -34.53 -43.79 13.15
CA ARG A 292 -33.38 -44.68 12.90
C ARG A 292 -33.14 -44.93 11.41
N LYS A 293 -34.20 -45.17 10.64
CA LYS A 293 -34.12 -45.42 9.20
C LYS A 293 -33.68 -44.20 8.39
N ARG A 294 -33.77 -43.00 8.94
CA ARG A 294 -33.33 -41.77 8.27
C ARG A 294 -31.81 -41.66 8.08
N SER A 295 -31.03 -42.41 8.87
CA SER A 295 -29.56 -42.31 9.00
C SER A 295 -28.70 -42.56 7.75
N ASP A 296 -29.31 -42.73 6.57
CA ASP A 296 -28.66 -43.31 5.38
C ASP A 296 -28.78 -42.43 4.12
N SER A 297 -28.97 -41.11 4.23
CA SER A 297 -29.19 -40.29 3.03
C SER A 297 -28.73 -38.84 3.12
N ALA A 298 -28.19 -38.32 2.01
CA ALA A 298 -27.99 -36.89 1.76
C ALA A 298 -29.29 -36.06 1.92
N SER A 299 -30.46 -36.71 1.92
CA SER A 299 -31.75 -36.11 2.25
C SER A 299 -31.94 -35.80 3.74
N GLU A 300 -31.10 -36.32 4.64
CA GLU A 300 -31.19 -36.04 6.06
C GLU A 300 -30.79 -34.59 6.39
N ASP A 301 -29.89 -34.02 5.59
CA ASP A 301 -29.48 -32.62 5.70
C ASP A 301 -30.65 -31.63 5.51
N ILE A 302 -31.77 -32.06 4.92
CA ILE A 302 -33.02 -31.26 4.79
C ILE A 302 -33.65 -30.99 6.16
N PHE A 303 -33.42 -31.87 7.14
CA PHE A 303 -33.95 -31.74 8.50
C PHE A 303 -33.01 -30.97 9.43
N VAL A 304 -31.82 -30.62 8.97
CA VAL A 304 -30.85 -29.82 9.73
C VAL A 304 -31.11 -28.34 9.47
N SER A 305 -31.55 -27.62 10.50
CA SER A 305 -31.85 -26.20 10.41
C SER A 305 -30.62 -25.38 9.97
N GLY A 306 -30.82 -24.40 9.08
CA GLY A 306 -29.77 -23.53 8.50
C GLY A 306 -28.77 -24.20 7.56
N LEU A 307 -28.78 -25.54 7.46
CA LEU A 307 -27.79 -26.25 6.65
C LEU A 307 -27.97 -26.00 5.15
N SER A 308 -29.22 -25.85 4.70
CA SER A 308 -29.52 -25.51 3.30
C SER A 308 -28.96 -24.14 2.91
N MET A 309 -29.10 -23.14 3.78
CA MET A 309 -28.54 -21.80 3.57
C MET A 309 -27.01 -21.86 3.51
N LEU A 310 -26.36 -22.55 4.46
CA LEU A 310 -24.90 -22.72 4.47
C LEU A 310 -24.39 -23.39 3.19
N LYS A 311 -25.01 -24.49 2.77
CA LYS A 311 -24.60 -25.20 1.55
C LYS A 311 -24.77 -24.37 0.28
N ASN A 312 -25.88 -23.64 0.18
CA ASN A 312 -26.09 -22.72 -0.95
C ASN A 312 -25.03 -21.63 -0.97
N TYR A 313 -24.68 -21.09 0.20
CA TYR A 313 -23.66 -20.05 0.31
C TYR A 313 -22.26 -20.57 -0.01
N ILE A 314 -21.89 -21.74 0.51
CA ILE A 314 -20.65 -22.46 0.15
C ILE A 314 -20.59 -22.65 -1.37
N SER A 315 -21.63 -23.21 -1.98
CA SER A 315 -21.68 -23.43 -3.43
C SER A 315 -21.57 -22.11 -4.21
N THR A 316 -22.14 -21.02 -3.67
CA THR A 316 -22.04 -19.69 -4.29
C THR A 316 -20.60 -19.20 -4.24
N LEU A 317 -19.95 -19.24 -3.07
CA LEU A 317 -18.55 -18.84 -2.89
C LEU A 317 -17.57 -19.71 -3.70
N GLU A 318 -17.79 -21.03 -3.76
CA GLU A 318 -16.98 -21.97 -4.55
C GLU A 318 -17.10 -21.71 -6.07
N SER A 319 -18.22 -21.15 -6.52
CA SER A 319 -18.45 -20.80 -7.93
C SER A 319 -17.86 -19.46 -8.34
N ILE A 320 -17.29 -18.70 -7.42
CA ILE A 320 -16.74 -17.37 -7.72
C ILE A 320 -15.45 -17.55 -8.51
N GLU A 321 -15.49 -17.06 -9.75
CA GLU A 321 -14.32 -16.90 -10.59
C GLU A 321 -14.10 -15.40 -10.82
N VAL A 322 -12.86 -14.95 -10.56
CA VAL A 322 -12.42 -13.60 -10.89
C VAL A 322 -11.48 -13.71 -12.08
N ASP A 323 -11.81 -13.02 -13.17
CA ASP A 323 -10.91 -12.91 -14.32
C ASP A 323 -9.84 -11.85 -14.03
N TRP A 324 -8.70 -12.29 -13.52
CA TRP A 324 -7.56 -11.44 -13.19
C TRP A 324 -6.91 -10.79 -14.42
N SER A 325 -7.16 -11.29 -15.64
CA SER A 325 -6.49 -10.80 -16.84
C SER A 325 -6.94 -9.42 -17.31
N ASN A 326 -8.14 -8.99 -16.89
CA ASN A 326 -8.77 -7.74 -17.30
C ASN A 326 -8.95 -6.76 -16.12
N VAL A 327 -8.27 -7.00 -15.00
CA VAL A 327 -8.38 -6.14 -13.83
C VAL A 327 -7.39 -4.99 -13.92
N GLU A 328 -7.90 -3.78 -14.03
CA GLU A 328 -7.10 -2.56 -13.87
C GLU A 328 -7.27 -2.00 -12.45
N LEU A 329 -6.25 -2.19 -11.61
CA LEU A 329 -6.27 -1.76 -10.19
C LEU A 329 -5.98 -0.28 -10.00
N VAL A 330 -5.30 0.33 -10.98
CA VAL A 330 -4.99 1.76 -11.07
C VAL A 330 -4.96 2.17 -12.52
N GLU A 331 -5.35 3.40 -12.81
CA GLU A 331 -5.27 3.95 -14.17
C GLU A 331 -3.90 4.61 -14.38
N LEU A 332 -3.23 4.28 -15.48
CA LEU A 332 -2.02 4.94 -15.92
C LEU A 332 -2.36 6.21 -16.71
N ASP A 333 -2.69 7.29 -16.01
CA ASP A 333 -3.05 8.59 -16.59
C ASP A 333 -1.96 9.11 -17.55
N GLN A 334 -0.70 9.10 -17.11
CA GLN A 334 0.43 9.50 -17.94
C GLN A 334 1.58 8.49 -17.87
N PRO A 335 1.89 7.75 -18.95
CA PRO A 335 3.08 6.91 -18.98
C PRO A 335 4.35 7.75 -19.03
N ALA A 336 5.51 7.16 -18.71
CA ALA A 336 6.78 7.85 -18.86
C ALA A 336 7.02 8.18 -20.34
N LEU A 337 7.22 9.47 -20.63
CA LEU A 337 7.50 9.98 -21.97
C LEU A 337 8.96 10.41 -22.09
N LEU A 338 9.48 10.45 -23.33
CA LEU A 338 10.85 10.89 -23.61
C LEU A 338 10.99 12.40 -23.31
N PRO A 339 11.90 12.80 -22.39
CA PRO A 339 12.10 14.21 -22.08
C PRO A 339 12.83 14.92 -23.22
N LEU A 340 12.27 16.04 -23.68
CA LEU A 340 12.85 16.84 -24.77
C LEU A 340 14.16 17.55 -24.36
N LYS A 341 14.39 17.76 -23.06
CA LYS A 341 15.57 18.44 -22.50
C LYS A 341 16.05 17.74 -21.22
N PRO A 342 17.36 17.72 -20.95
CA PRO A 342 17.88 17.16 -19.70
C PRO A 342 17.43 17.98 -18.49
N ALA A 343 17.15 17.31 -17.38
CA ALA A 343 16.74 17.95 -16.13
C ALA A 343 17.90 18.68 -15.44
N LYS A 344 19.11 18.11 -15.52
CA LYS A 344 20.34 18.69 -14.96
C LYS A 344 21.54 18.54 -15.92
N PRO A 345 22.52 19.46 -15.84
CA PRO A 345 22.51 20.70 -15.06
C PRO A 345 21.69 21.81 -15.76
N ARG A 346 21.07 22.70 -14.98
CA ARG A 346 20.43 23.91 -15.50
C ARG A 346 21.50 24.89 -15.96
N LYS A 347 21.94 24.76 -17.22
CA LYS A 347 23.07 25.52 -17.81
C LYS A 347 23.00 27.02 -17.51
N LEU A 348 21.82 27.61 -17.60
CA LEU A 348 21.62 29.03 -17.33
C LEU A 348 21.83 29.41 -15.85
N LEU A 349 21.39 28.57 -14.91
CA LEU A 349 21.66 28.78 -13.47
C LEU A 349 23.14 28.61 -13.14
N VAL A 350 23.80 27.62 -13.75
CA VAL A 350 25.25 27.39 -13.57
C VAL A 350 26.06 28.60 -14.05
N ILE A 351 25.72 29.14 -15.22
CA ILE A 351 26.38 30.34 -15.76
C ILE A 351 26.12 31.56 -14.88
N ALA A 352 24.88 31.75 -14.41
CA ALA A 352 24.54 32.84 -13.49
C ALA A 352 25.32 32.74 -12.18
N LEU A 353 25.44 31.53 -11.60
CA LEU A 353 26.19 31.29 -10.37
C LEU A 353 27.69 31.53 -10.59
N GLY A 354 28.24 31.13 -11.74
CA GLY A 354 29.61 31.43 -12.13
C GLY A 354 29.89 32.92 -12.26
N ALA A 355 28.94 33.69 -12.81
CA ALA A 355 29.05 35.14 -12.91
C ALA A 355 29.05 35.80 -11.52
N VAL A 356 28.11 35.42 -10.64
CA VAL A 356 28.03 35.95 -9.27
C VAL A 356 29.30 35.60 -8.49
N GLY A 357 29.75 34.35 -8.55
CA GLY A 357 31.00 33.91 -7.91
C GLY A 357 32.22 34.66 -8.44
N GLY A 358 32.29 34.88 -9.76
CA GLY A 358 33.34 35.67 -10.39
C GLY A 358 33.38 37.13 -9.92
N ILE A 359 32.22 37.77 -9.77
CA ILE A 359 32.12 39.14 -9.23
C ILE A 359 32.57 39.19 -7.77
N MET A 360 32.09 38.27 -6.92
CA MET A 360 32.47 38.24 -5.50
C MET A 360 33.98 38.03 -5.32
N PHE A 361 34.56 37.10 -6.09
CA PHE A 361 36.00 36.86 -6.06
C PHE A 361 36.79 38.07 -6.59
N GLY A 362 36.27 38.74 -7.62
CA GLY A 362 36.85 39.96 -8.17
C GLY A 362 36.87 41.13 -7.20
N LEU A 363 35.78 41.31 -6.45
CA LEU A 363 35.69 42.33 -5.41
C LEU A 363 36.74 42.06 -4.35
N LEU A 364 36.82 40.82 -3.87
CA LEU A 364 37.82 40.43 -2.86
C LEU A 364 39.26 40.64 -3.37
N ALA A 365 39.56 40.20 -4.60
CA ALA A 365 40.87 40.37 -5.20
C ALA A 365 41.25 41.85 -5.40
N ALA A 366 40.30 42.68 -5.85
CA ALA A 366 40.50 44.12 -6.00
C ALA A 366 40.82 44.79 -4.66
N LEU A 367 40.11 44.41 -3.59
CA LEU A 367 40.34 44.94 -2.25
C LEU A 367 41.70 44.53 -1.66
N ILE A 368 42.09 43.25 -1.82
CA ILE A 368 43.41 42.77 -1.40
C ILE A 368 44.53 43.47 -2.19
N ALA A 369 44.34 43.65 -3.50
CA ALA A 369 45.29 44.37 -4.34
C ALA A 369 45.42 45.85 -3.92
N ALA A 370 44.31 46.52 -3.61
CA ALA A 370 44.33 47.89 -3.12
C ALA A 370 44.99 48.01 -1.73
N ALA A 371 44.67 47.10 -0.80
CA ALA A 371 45.28 47.04 0.52
C ALA A 371 46.79 46.80 0.47
N SER A 372 47.26 45.89 -0.38
CA SER A 372 48.71 45.64 -0.55
C SER A 372 49.44 46.83 -1.18
N ALA A 373 48.82 47.50 -2.15
CA ALA A 373 49.37 48.74 -2.73
C ALA A 373 49.48 49.87 -1.69
N ARG A 374 48.51 49.99 -0.77
CA ARG A 374 48.58 50.93 0.36
C ARG A 374 49.72 50.60 1.32
N HIS A 375 49.91 49.33 1.66
CA HIS A 375 50.98 48.89 2.56
C HIS A 375 52.39 49.17 1.97
N LEU A 376 52.59 48.92 0.68
CA LEU A 376 53.87 49.20 0.00
C LEU A 376 54.19 50.70 -0.02
N ARG A 377 53.20 51.56 -0.28
CA ARG A 377 53.37 53.03 -0.23
C ARG A 377 53.66 53.56 1.18
N ARG A 378 53.22 52.86 2.23
CA ARG A 378 53.51 53.20 3.63
C ARG A 378 54.97 52.88 4.01
N ASN A 379 55.52 51.79 3.48
CA ASN A 379 56.92 51.40 3.70
C ASN A 379 57.94 52.30 2.96
N GLU A 380 57.62 52.78 1.75
CA GLU A 380 58.50 53.71 1.02
C GLU A 380 58.61 55.11 1.65
N ARG A 381 57.65 55.49 2.51
CA ARG A 381 57.64 56.79 3.21
C ARG A 381 58.44 56.80 4.53
N ASN A 382 59.01 55.67 4.95
CA ASN A 382 59.81 55.56 6.17
C ASN A 382 61.23 55.06 5.82
N PRO A 383 62.13 55.92 5.29
CA PRO A 383 63.53 55.55 5.18
C PRO A 383 64.12 55.42 6.59
N LEU A 384 64.79 54.29 6.83
CA LEU A 384 65.55 53.98 8.04
C LEU A 384 66.37 55.19 8.51
N HIS A 385 66.01 55.76 9.64
CA HIS A 385 66.98 56.47 10.47
C HIS A 385 67.80 55.41 11.20
N PHE A 386 69.11 55.36 10.86
CA PHE A 386 70.15 54.63 11.60
C PHE A 386 70.26 55.09 13.05
#